data_AF-A0AA38REQ4-F1
#
_entry.id   AF-A0AA38REQ4-F1
#
_cell.length_a   1.000
_cell.length_b   1.000
_cell.length_c   1.000
_cell.angle_alpha   90.00
_cell.angle_beta   90.00
_cell.angle_gamma   90.00
#
_symmetry.space_group_name_H-M   'P 1'
#
loop_
_entity.id
_entity.type
_entity.pdbx_description
1 polymer ?
#
loop_
_entity_poly.entity_id
_entity_poly.type
_entity_poly.pdbx_seq_one_letter_code
_entity_poly.pdbx_strand_id
1 'polypeptide(L)'
;MPSLSPFLLALSPLTNAALATTDPCTTFPSWTISNFHSNTTDSVGTGGSASFTLVNNLTNATDDLSCPLQVNYRCIFAGVPSDANLTVNVAVRAESLTLLLDESVECPGRETPLHIIGNGDLDLDCTWVEDIGGTVTCALADGKNTVQGAAVELAPGRRRRWIRWFG
;
A
#
# COMPACT_ATOMS: atom_id res chain seq x y z
N MET A 1 49.99 -34.76 41.36
CA MET A 1 48.66 -34.91 40.75
C MET A 1 47.93 -33.58 40.83
N PRO A 2 47.67 -32.92 39.70
CA PRO A 2 46.39 -32.27 39.46
C PRO A 2 45.78 -32.74 38.14
N SER A 3 44.45 -32.78 38.09
CA SER A 3 43.64 -33.35 37.01
C SER A 3 43.51 -32.40 35.82
N LEU A 4 43.57 -32.97 34.61
CA LEU A 4 43.26 -32.31 33.35
C LEU A 4 41.75 -32.46 33.07
N SER A 5 41.04 -31.33 33.01
CA SER A 5 39.67 -31.26 32.50
C SER A 5 39.70 -30.88 31.02
N PRO A 6 38.99 -31.59 30.12
CA PRO A 6 38.88 -31.19 28.72
C PRO A 6 37.72 -30.21 28.54
N PHE A 7 38.03 -28.99 28.11
CA PHE A 7 37.05 -28.04 27.58
C PHE A 7 36.65 -28.50 26.17
N LEU A 8 35.43 -29.00 26.01
CA LEU A 8 34.82 -29.25 24.71
C LEU A 8 34.30 -27.92 24.14
N LEU A 9 34.97 -27.41 23.12
CA LEU A 9 34.48 -26.31 22.28
C LEU A 9 33.33 -26.83 21.42
N ALA A 10 32.09 -26.51 21.79
CA ALA A 10 30.93 -26.71 20.93
C ALA A 10 30.96 -25.66 19.81
N LEU A 11 31.30 -26.07 18.58
CA LEU A 11 31.04 -25.28 17.39
C LEU A 11 29.53 -25.28 17.13
N SER A 12 28.87 -24.15 17.40
CA SER A 12 27.52 -23.91 16.93
C SER A 12 27.55 -23.63 15.42
N PRO A 13 26.82 -24.38 14.58
CA PRO A 13 26.64 -23.98 13.19
C PRO A 13 25.78 -22.72 13.15
N LEU A 14 26.36 -21.63 12.62
CA LEU A 14 25.61 -20.49 12.12
C LEU A 14 24.72 -20.99 10.97
N THR A 15 23.47 -21.35 11.27
CA THR A 15 22.44 -21.48 10.25
C THR A 15 22.18 -20.09 9.69
N ASN A 16 22.81 -19.79 8.54
CA ASN A 16 22.38 -18.71 7.68
C ASN A 16 20.89 -18.96 7.35
N ALA A 17 20.00 -18.18 7.97
CA ALA A 17 18.64 -18.06 7.51
C ALA A 17 18.71 -17.45 6.11
N ALA A 18 18.59 -18.30 5.09
CA ALA A 18 18.40 -17.83 3.73
C ALA A 18 17.11 -17.02 3.73
N LEU A 19 17.23 -15.71 3.53
CA LEU A 19 16.09 -14.86 3.17
C LEU A 19 15.47 -15.48 1.93
N ALA A 20 14.27 -16.06 2.09
CA ALA A 20 13.50 -16.54 0.97
C ALA A 20 13.26 -15.32 0.06
N THR A 21 13.91 -15.29 -1.10
CA THR A 21 13.63 -14.33 -2.15
C THR A 21 12.23 -14.64 -2.65
N THR A 22 11.24 -13.91 -2.15
CA THR A 22 9.85 -13.96 -2.61
C THR A 22 9.82 -13.56 -4.08
N ASP A 23 9.31 -14.45 -4.94
CA ASP A 23 9.13 -14.16 -6.36
C ASP A 23 7.88 -13.26 -6.52
N PRO A 24 8.06 -11.98 -6.89
CA PRO A 24 6.95 -11.02 -6.97
C PRO A 24 5.99 -11.32 -8.13
N CYS A 25 6.34 -12.26 -9.02
CA CYS A 25 5.50 -12.66 -10.15
C CYS A 25 4.52 -13.79 -9.81
N THR A 26 4.71 -14.47 -8.68
CA THR A 26 3.90 -15.62 -8.28
C THR A 26 3.33 -15.50 -6.87
N THR A 27 3.88 -14.61 -6.04
CA THR A 27 3.36 -14.30 -4.71
C THR A 27 2.93 -12.85 -4.65
N PHE A 28 1.66 -12.60 -4.34
CA PHE A 28 1.11 -11.24 -4.31
C PHE A 28 1.08 -10.67 -2.89
N PRO A 29 1.47 -9.40 -2.71
CA PRO A 29 1.39 -8.74 -1.42
C PRO A 29 -0.06 -8.61 -0.93
N SER A 30 -0.16 -8.45 0.37
CA SER A 30 -1.25 -7.72 0.99
C SER A 30 -0.66 -6.51 1.69
N TRP A 31 -1.45 -5.46 1.83
CA TRP A 31 -1.03 -4.25 2.51
C TRP A 31 -1.88 -4.04 3.75
N THR A 32 -1.22 -3.88 4.90
CA THR A 32 -1.88 -3.54 6.15
C THR A 32 -1.77 -2.05 6.41
N ILE A 33 -2.90 -1.44 6.77
CA ILE A 33 -3.05 -0.04 7.07
C ILE A 33 -3.20 0.11 8.58
N SER A 34 -2.51 1.08 9.16
CA SER A 34 -2.65 1.41 10.58
C SER A 34 -2.47 2.90 10.80
N ASN A 35 -2.83 3.36 12.00
CA ASN A 35 -2.70 4.77 12.40
C ASN A 35 -3.33 5.75 11.40
N PHE A 36 -4.40 5.33 10.70
CA PHE A 36 -5.07 6.23 9.79
C PHE A 36 -5.67 7.38 10.59
N HIS A 37 -5.43 8.59 10.10
CA HIS A 37 -5.98 9.82 10.62
C HIS A 37 -6.28 10.75 9.46
N SER A 38 -7.46 11.34 9.45
CA SER A 38 -7.78 12.44 8.54
C SER A 38 -8.47 13.57 9.25
N ASN A 39 -8.21 14.78 8.78
CA ASN A 39 -8.91 15.99 9.19
C ASN A 39 -9.42 16.70 7.93
N THR A 40 -10.70 17.01 7.87
CA THR A 40 -11.34 17.74 6.76
C THR A 40 -12.25 18.82 7.28
N THR A 41 -12.29 19.98 6.62
CA THR A 41 -13.27 21.03 6.91
C THR A 41 -14.45 20.95 5.95
N ASP A 42 -15.66 20.77 6.49
CA ASP A 42 -16.92 20.57 5.76
C ASP A 42 -17.35 21.79 4.92
N SER A 43 -16.67 22.92 5.04
CA SER A 43 -16.92 24.09 4.19
C SER A 43 -16.41 23.87 2.77
N VAL A 44 -17.24 23.25 1.95
CA VAL A 44 -17.33 23.42 0.47
C VAL A 44 -15.98 23.42 -0.26
N GLY A 45 -15.16 22.40 0.00
CA GLY A 45 -14.03 22.06 -0.88
C GLY A 45 -12.70 22.75 -0.59
N THR A 46 -12.47 23.21 0.65
CA THR A 46 -11.13 23.65 1.06
C THR A 46 -10.60 22.81 2.19
N GLY A 47 -9.43 22.21 1.97
CA GLY A 47 -8.54 21.80 3.06
C GLY A 47 -8.85 20.46 3.71
N GLY A 48 -7.76 19.74 3.95
CA GLY A 48 -7.72 18.57 4.79
C GLY A 48 -6.41 17.84 4.62
N SER A 49 -6.15 16.89 5.50
CA SER A 49 -5.01 15.99 5.40
C SER A 49 -5.46 14.58 5.72
N ALA A 50 -4.75 13.62 5.14
CA ALA A 50 -4.78 12.23 5.58
C ALA A 50 -3.35 11.78 5.86
N SER A 51 -3.22 10.90 6.84
CA SER A 51 -1.98 10.20 7.15
C SER A 51 -2.27 8.78 7.59
N PHE A 52 -1.39 7.84 7.27
CA PHE A 52 -1.47 6.45 7.71
C PHE A 52 -0.11 5.76 7.55
N THR A 53 0.06 4.65 8.25
CA THR A 53 1.18 3.73 8.07
C THR A 53 0.73 2.60 7.14
N LEU A 54 1.50 2.33 6.10
CA LEU A 54 1.31 1.25 5.13
C LEU A 54 2.39 0.20 5.32
N VAL A 55 2.00 -1.06 5.51
CA VAL A 55 2.93 -2.19 5.60
C VAL A 55 2.69 -3.13 4.43
N ASN A 56 3.70 -3.39 3.61
CA ASN A 56 3.66 -4.47 2.61
C ASN A 56 3.98 -5.78 3.32
N ASN A 57 2.99 -6.66 3.48
CA ASN A 57 3.14 -7.92 4.24
C ASN A 57 4.01 -8.97 3.53
N LEU A 58 4.33 -8.77 2.25
CA LEU A 58 5.26 -9.66 1.53
C LEU A 58 6.71 -9.30 1.83
N THR A 59 7.04 -8.00 1.83
CA THR A 59 8.41 -7.50 2.01
C THR A 59 8.71 -7.03 3.43
N ASN A 60 7.68 -6.88 4.27
CA ASN A 60 7.69 -6.19 5.57
C ASN A 60 8.15 -4.73 5.50
N ALA A 61 8.14 -4.12 4.31
CA ALA A 61 8.42 -2.71 4.16
C ALA A 61 7.31 -1.87 4.80
N THR A 62 7.69 -0.80 5.48
CA THR A 62 6.77 0.10 6.19
C THR A 62 6.99 1.53 5.71
N ASP A 63 5.90 2.18 5.32
CA ASP A 63 5.90 3.58 4.87
C ASP A 63 4.89 4.40 5.66
N ASP A 64 5.33 5.51 6.24
CA ASP A 64 4.45 6.51 6.85
C ASP A 64 4.09 7.56 5.78
N LEU A 65 2.83 7.57 5.38
CA LEU A 65 2.34 8.36 4.27
C LEU A 65 1.48 9.52 4.78
N SER A 66 1.64 10.71 4.19
CA SER A 66 0.79 11.86 4.46
C SER A 66 0.60 12.70 3.21
N CYS A 67 -0.64 13.16 3.00
CA CYS A 67 -1.00 13.97 1.84
C CYS A 67 -2.02 15.06 2.22
N PRO A 68 -1.98 16.22 1.55
CA PRO A 68 -3.12 17.13 1.53
C PRO A 68 -4.26 16.51 0.73
N LEU A 69 -5.48 16.58 1.26
CA LEU A 69 -6.67 16.12 0.57
C LEU A 69 -7.16 17.18 -0.42
N GLN A 70 -7.37 16.75 -1.66
CA GLN A 70 -7.92 17.57 -2.74
C GLN A 70 -9.46 17.47 -2.78
N VAL A 71 -10.06 18.07 -3.80
CA VAL A 71 -11.51 18.02 -4.06
C VAL A 71 -12.03 16.58 -3.94
N ASN A 72 -13.17 16.42 -3.26
CA ASN A 72 -13.77 15.14 -2.89
C ASN A 72 -12.94 14.29 -1.91
N TYR A 73 -12.07 14.92 -1.12
CA TYR A 73 -11.26 14.31 -0.07
C TYR A 73 -10.40 13.14 -0.58
N ARG A 74 -9.64 13.40 -1.65
CA ARG A 74 -8.80 12.41 -2.32
C ARG A 74 -7.35 12.86 -2.38
N CYS A 75 -6.43 11.90 -2.41
CA CYS A 75 -5.04 12.16 -2.74
C CYS A 75 -4.42 10.93 -3.43
N ILE A 76 -3.24 11.12 -4.01
CA ILE A 76 -2.51 10.07 -4.73
C ILE A 76 -1.04 10.15 -4.33
N PHE A 77 -0.46 9.00 -3.99
CA PHE A 77 0.98 8.80 -3.89
C PHE A 77 1.44 8.09 -5.17
N ALA A 78 2.27 8.76 -5.97
CA ALA A 78 2.87 8.18 -7.16
C ALA A 78 4.27 7.64 -6.80
N GLY A 79 4.30 6.44 -6.26
CA GLY A 79 5.45 5.88 -5.55
C GLY A 79 5.38 6.16 -4.05
N VAL A 80 5.86 5.19 -3.26
CA VAL A 80 6.08 5.31 -1.82
C VAL A 80 7.58 5.15 -1.52
N PRO A 81 8.08 5.57 -0.34
CA PRO A 81 9.51 5.53 -0.03
C PRO A 81 10.15 4.14 -0.20
N SER A 82 9.44 3.07 0.18
CA SER A 82 9.93 1.70 0.04
C SER A 82 9.75 1.10 -1.37
N ASP A 83 8.87 1.67 -2.19
CA ASP A 83 8.53 1.17 -3.53
C ASP A 83 8.06 2.30 -4.46
N ALA A 84 8.93 2.69 -5.40
CA ALA A 84 8.63 3.71 -6.40
C ALA A 84 7.59 3.27 -7.45
N ASN A 85 7.32 1.97 -7.57
CA ASN A 85 6.38 1.41 -8.54
C ASN A 85 4.97 1.22 -7.97
N LEU A 86 4.77 1.49 -6.68
CA LEU A 86 3.47 1.42 -6.02
C LEU A 86 2.77 2.78 -6.08
N THR A 87 1.63 2.82 -6.75
CA THR A 87 0.70 3.95 -6.70
C THR A 87 -0.39 3.70 -5.68
N VAL A 88 -0.62 4.63 -4.76
CA VAL A 88 -1.68 4.54 -3.74
C VAL A 88 -2.67 5.67 -3.96
N ASN A 89 -3.91 5.33 -4.31
CA ASN A 89 -5.02 6.26 -4.42
C ASN A 89 -5.84 6.19 -3.13
N VAL A 90 -6.04 7.34 -2.51
CA VAL A 90 -6.79 7.50 -1.25
C VAL A 90 -8.06 8.26 -1.55
N ALA A 91 -9.19 7.78 -1.02
CA ALA A 91 -10.43 8.55 -0.96
C ALA A 91 -11.07 8.37 0.41
N VAL A 92 -11.34 9.49 1.07
CA VAL A 92 -12.08 9.52 2.34
C VAL A 92 -13.51 9.92 2.05
N ARG A 93 -14.47 9.11 2.46
CA ARG A 93 -15.90 9.41 2.42
C ARG A 93 -16.47 9.18 3.80
N ALA A 94 -17.64 9.73 4.09
CA ALA A 94 -18.29 9.61 5.39
C ALA A 94 -18.16 8.16 5.95
N GLU A 95 -17.39 8.02 7.03
CA GLU A 95 -17.14 6.77 7.75
C GLU A 95 -16.42 5.66 6.94
N SER A 96 -15.80 5.98 5.81
CA SER A 96 -15.13 5.01 4.96
C SER A 96 -13.86 5.54 4.29
N LEU A 97 -12.81 4.73 4.32
CA LEU A 97 -11.55 4.92 3.61
C LEU A 97 -11.48 3.92 2.46
N THR A 98 -11.52 4.42 1.23
CA THR A 98 -11.26 3.62 0.03
C THR A 98 -9.79 3.76 -0.37
N LEU A 99 -9.13 2.62 -0.57
CA LEU A 99 -7.76 2.53 -1.06
C LEU A 99 -7.70 1.70 -2.34
N LEU A 100 -7.03 2.25 -3.34
CA LEU A 100 -6.64 1.52 -4.55
C LEU A 100 -5.11 1.57 -4.65
N LEU A 101 -4.49 0.41 -4.48
CA LEU A 101 -3.05 0.17 -4.57
C LEU A 101 -2.76 -0.51 -5.91
N ASP A 102 -1.80 0.02 -6.66
CA ASP A 102 -1.36 -0.51 -7.95
C ASP A 102 0.17 -0.59 -7.96
N GLU A 103 0.70 -1.80 -7.83
CA GLU A 103 2.12 -2.09 -7.88
C GLU A 103 2.48 -2.68 -9.25
N SER A 104 3.43 -2.05 -9.93
CA SER A 104 3.98 -2.55 -11.20
C SER A 104 5.21 -3.43 -10.95
N VAL A 105 5.15 -4.69 -11.38
CA VAL A 105 6.22 -5.68 -11.20
C VAL A 105 6.75 -6.15 -12.56
N GLU A 106 8.07 -6.08 -12.73
CA GLU A 106 8.74 -6.65 -13.89
C GLU A 106 8.92 -8.16 -13.71
N CYS A 107 8.40 -8.93 -14.66
CA CYS A 107 8.44 -10.39 -14.61
C CYS A 107 9.20 -10.99 -15.78
N PRO A 108 10.13 -11.94 -15.53
CA PRO A 108 10.85 -12.62 -16.60
C PRO A 108 9.89 -13.22 -17.64
N GLY A 109 10.12 -12.88 -18.91
CA GLY A 109 9.33 -13.40 -20.03
C GLY A 109 8.03 -12.64 -20.34
N ARG A 110 7.69 -11.57 -19.61
CA ARG A 110 6.62 -10.64 -19.99
C ARG A 110 7.17 -9.45 -20.77
N GLU A 111 6.44 -8.97 -21.77
CA GLU A 111 6.78 -7.74 -22.52
C GLU A 111 6.30 -6.46 -21.81
N THR A 112 5.33 -6.60 -20.90
CA THR A 112 4.78 -5.51 -20.10
C THR A 112 4.78 -5.89 -18.62
N PRO A 113 4.91 -4.91 -17.71
CA PRO A 113 4.79 -5.15 -16.28
C PRO A 113 3.50 -5.90 -15.94
N LEU A 114 3.58 -6.76 -14.93
CA LEU A 114 2.41 -7.28 -14.25
C LEU A 114 1.93 -6.22 -13.26
N HIS A 115 0.64 -5.89 -13.29
CA HIS A 115 0.03 -5.02 -12.28
C HIS A 115 -0.56 -5.86 -11.16
N ILE A 116 -0.22 -5.54 -9.93
CA ILE A 116 -0.85 -6.11 -8.74
C ILE A 116 -1.75 -5.04 -8.15
N ILE A 117 -3.06 -5.29 -8.20
CA ILE A 117 -4.07 -4.34 -7.75
C ILE A 117 -4.65 -4.79 -6.42
N GLY A 118 -4.57 -3.93 -5.40
CA GLY A 118 -5.32 -4.04 -4.16
C GLY A 118 -6.43 -3.01 -4.13
N ASN A 119 -7.67 -3.44 -3.90
CA ASN A 119 -8.79 -2.53 -3.67
C ASN A 119 -9.47 -2.89 -2.35
N GLY A 120 -9.64 -1.91 -1.47
CA GLY A 120 -10.28 -2.13 -0.18
C GLY A 120 -10.97 -0.88 0.34
N ASP A 121 -12.15 -1.11 0.91
CA ASP A 121 -12.86 -0.16 1.75
C ASP A 121 -12.64 -0.57 3.22
N LEU A 122 -12.22 0.40 4.03
CA LEU A 122 -11.99 0.25 5.46
C LEU A 122 -12.91 1.20 6.21
N ASP A 123 -13.45 0.75 7.34
CA ASP A 123 -14.38 1.54 8.14
C ASP A 123 -13.63 2.60 8.95
N LEU A 124 -14.23 3.78 9.10
CA LEU A 124 -13.69 4.89 9.86
C LEU A 124 -14.63 5.31 10.97
N ASP A 125 -14.06 5.58 12.15
CA ASP A 125 -14.74 6.27 13.23
C ASP A 125 -14.50 7.78 13.06
N CYS A 126 -15.58 8.52 12.77
CA CYS A 126 -15.52 9.96 12.51
C CYS A 126 -16.21 10.78 13.61
N THR A 127 -15.56 11.84 14.06
CA THR A 127 -16.10 12.83 14.99
C THR A 127 -16.30 14.17 14.30
N TRP A 128 -17.46 14.78 14.52
CA TRP A 128 -17.86 16.06 13.94
C TRP A 128 -17.81 17.16 14.99
N VAL A 129 -17.02 18.19 14.72
CA VAL A 129 -17.02 19.43 15.50
C VAL A 129 -17.85 20.43 14.71
N GLU A 130 -19.13 20.56 15.08
CA GLU A 130 -20.20 21.33 14.41
C GLU A 130 -20.84 20.63 13.20
N ASP A 131 -22.18 20.68 13.11
CA ASP A 131 -22.96 19.93 12.11
C ASP A 131 -22.88 20.50 10.68
N ILE A 132 -22.46 21.76 10.51
CA ILE A 132 -22.35 22.43 9.20
C ILE A 132 -21.11 23.32 9.18
N GLY A 133 -20.22 23.09 8.19
CA GLY A 133 -18.99 23.89 8.05
C GLY A 133 -17.95 23.58 9.13
N GLY A 134 -18.20 22.54 9.90
CA GLY A 134 -17.37 22.06 10.99
C GLY A 134 -16.13 21.28 10.55
N THR A 135 -15.36 20.83 11.54
CA THR A 135 -14.20 19.97 11.32
C THR A 135 -14.59 18.51 11.52
N VAL A 136 -14.27 17.67 10.55
CA VAL A 136 -14.42 16.22 10.64
C VAL A 136 -13.06 15.61 10.87
N THR A 137 -12.94 14.83 11.95
CA THR A 137 -11.75 14.03 12.21
C THR A 137 -12.14 12.56 12.12
N CYS A 138 -11.39 11.76 11.38
CA CYS A 138 -11.64 10.33 11.26
C CYS A 138 -10.39 9.53 11.61
N ALA A 139 -10.60 8.35 12.21
CA ALA A 139 -9.57 7.34 12.46
C ALA A 139 -10.05 5.98 11.95
N LEU A 140 -9.13 5.03 11.75
CA LEU A 140 -9.50 3.66 11.40
C LEU A 140 -10.35 3.06 12.52
N ALA A 141 -11.53 2.53 12.19
CA ALA A 141 -12.33 1.76 13.12
C ALA A 141 -11.68 0.39 13.38
N ASP A 142 -12.02 -0.23 14.52
CA ASP A 142 -11.58 -1.60 14.80
C ASP A 142 -12.14 -2.56 13.75
N GLY A 143 -11.28 -3.36 13.10
CA GLY A 143 -11.73 -4.34 12.12
C GLY A 143 -10.73 -4.64 11.01
N LYS A 144 -11.26 -4.85 9.80
CA LYS A 144 -10.45 -5.17 8.62
C LYS A 144 -9.57 -3.96 8.29
N ASN A 145 -8.27 -4.17 8.33
CA ASN A 145 -7.25 -3.15 8.05
C ASN A 145 -6.30 -3.58 6.93
N THR A 146 -6.62 -4.65 6.21
CA THR A 146 -5.73 -5.26 5.23
C THR A 146 -6.40 -5.29 3.86
N VAL A 147 -5.66 -4.86 2.84
CA VAL A 147 -6.04 -4.88 1.42
C VAL A 147 -5.25 -5.97 0.72
N GLN A 148 -5.94 -6.92 0.09
CA GLN A 148 -5.30 -8.02 -0.62
C GLN A 148 -4.97 -7.61 -2.06
N GLY A 149 -3.73 -7.81 -2.48
CA GLY A 149 -3.33 -7.67 -3.88
C GLY A 149 -3.74 -8.87 -4.72
N ALA A 150 -4.11 -8.58 -5.97
CA ALA A 150 -4.37 -9.58 -7.00
C ALA A 150 -3.71 -9.16 -8.32
N ALA A 151 -3.11 -10.11 -9.03
CA ALA A 151 -2.59 -9.88 -10.37
C ALA A 151 -3.72 -9.51 -11.34
N VAL A 152 -3.52 -8.41 -12.07
CA VAL A 152 -4.39 -7.96 -13.15
C VAL A 152 -3.57 -7.80 -14.41
N GLU A 153 -3.94 -8.53 -15.45
CA GLU A 153 -3.41 -8.31 -16.79
C GLU A 153 -4.21 -7.19 -17.45
N LEU A 154 -3.57 -6.03 -17.62
CA LEU A 154 -4.16 -4.95 -18.42
C LEU A 154 -4.22 -5.44 -19.86
N ALA A 155 -5.43 -5.63 -20.38
CA ALA A 155 -5.62 -6.03 -21.77
C ALA A 155 -4.83 -5.06 -22.68
N PRO A 156 -4.04 -5.55 -23.64
CA PRO A 156 -3.27 -4.68 -24.52
C PRO A 156 -4.24 -3.70 -25.18
N GLY A 157 -4.09 -2.41 -24.83
CA GLY A 157 -4.94 -1.36 -25.35
C GLY A 157 -4.94 -1.47 -26.87
N ARG A 158 -6.13 -1.53 -27.49
CA ARG A 158 -6.26 -1.61 -28.96
C ARG A 158 -5.42 -0.49 -29.57
N ARG A 159 -4.22 -0.80 -30.05
CA ARG A 159 -3.45 0.10 -30.91
C ARG A 159 -4.38 0.42 -32.07
N ARG A 160 -4.90 1.65 -32.14
CA ARG A 160 -5.66 2.11 -33.30
C ARG A 160 -4.75 1.91 -34.49
N ARG A 161 -5.07 0.91 -35.31
CA ARG A 161 -4.44 0.65 -36.60
C ARG A 161 -4.72 1.91 -37.43
N TRP A 162 -3.73 2.80 -37.52
CA TRP A 162 -3.77 3.92 -38.46
C TRP A 162 -3.84 3.30 -39.85
N ILE A 163 -5.04 3.28 -40.43
CA ILE A 163 -5.22 3.02 -41.85
C ILE A 163 -4.65 4.27 -42.55
N ARG A 164 -3.42 4.16 -43.08
CA ARG A 164 -2.93 5.10 -44.08
C ARG A 164 -3.83 4.95 -45.31
N TRP A 165 -4.74 5.88 -45.50
CA TRP A 165 -5.33 6.12 -46.81
C TRP A 165 -4.25 6.79 -47.66
N PHE A 166 -3.66 6.04 -48.58
CA PHE A 166 -3.06 6.63 -49.77
C PHE A 166 -4.20 6.79 -50.79
N GLY A 167 -4.43 8.03 -51.19
CA GLY A 167 -5.31 8.46 -52.27
C GLY A 167 -4.82 9.81 -52.75
#